data_AF-A0A1H9KL89-F1
#
_entry.id   AF-A0A1H9KL89-F1
#
_cell.length_a   1.000
_cell.length_b   1.000
_cell.length_c   1.000
_cell.angle_alpha   90.00
_cell.angle_beta   90.00
_cell.angle_gamma   90.00
#
_symmetry.space_group_name_H-M   'P 1'
#
loop_
_entity.id
_entity.type
_entity.pdbx_description
1 polymer ?
#
loop_
_entity_poly.entity_id
_entity_poly.type
_entity_poly.pdbx_seq_one_letter_code
_entity_poly.pdbx_strand_id
1 'polypeptide(L)'
;MRCTHAKPFLLLVSLSVGFVASATWAQTSQRTRIQGNTEINATTENMTAIATGENNVAKNRVGVVQGEKRGNTRINVVTKNITTITSGRNKKACTNIGGIVSDECK
;
A
#
# COMPACT_ATOMS: atom_id res chain seq x y z
N MET A 1 -58.22 22.17 37.98
CA MET A 1 -57.02 23.02 38.14
C MET A 1 -56.28 23.09 36.81
N ARG A 2 -56.00 24.33 36.36
CA ARG A 2 -55.14 24.79 35.24
C ARG A 2 -55.60 24.57 33.79
N CYS A 3 -56.12 25.68 33.24
CA CYS A 3 -56.11 26.08 31.83
C CYS A 3 -54.69 26.19 31.25
N THR A 4 -54.53 26.01 29.93
CA THR A 4 -53.99 26.95 28.91
C THR A 4 -53.46 26.14 27.70
N HIS A 5 -54.02 26.22 26.50
CA HIS A 5 -53.93 27.27 25.46
C HIS A 5 -52.62 27.28 24.65
N ALA A 6 -52.79 27.34 23.31
CA ALA A 6 -51.86 27.77 22.27
C ALA A 6 -50.76 26.78 21.83
N LYS A 7 -50.36 26.66 20.56
CA LYS A 7 -50.87 26.97 19.20
C LYS A 7 -49.84 26.31 18.25
N PRO A 8 -50.21 26.00 16.99
CA PRO A 8 -49.36 25.31 16.03
C PRO A 8 -48.37 26.29 15.40
N PHE A 9 -47.07 26.13 15.69
CA PHE A 9 -46.03 26.98 15.12
C PHE A 9 -44.67 26.27 15.20
N LEU A 10 -44.37 25.41 14.22
CA LEU A 10 -43.02 25.25 13.64
C LEU A 10 -43.01 24.14 12.56
N LEU A 11 -43.79 24.33 11.50
CA LEU A 11 -43.82 23.46 10.32
C LEU A 11 -42.78 23.92 9.27
N LEU A 12 -41.58 24.34 9.69
CA LEU A 12 -40.66 25.09 8.81
C LEU A 12 -39.15 24.94 9.14
N VAL A 13 -38.68 23.75 9.53
CA VAL A 13 -37.22 23.47 9.63
C VAL A 13 -36.91 22.01 9.28
N SER A 14 -36.93 21.65 8.00
CA SER A 14 -36.27 20.42 7.53
C SER A 14 -35.64 20.55 6.14
N LEU A 15 -35.39 21.78 5.71
CA LEU A 15 -34.75 22.10 4.43
C LEU A 15 -33.34 22.66 4.66
N SER A 16 -32.40 21.83 5.14
CA SER A 16 -30.96 22.08 4.99
C SER A 16 -30.11 20.91 5.52
N VAL A 17 -29.06 20.59 4.76
CA VAL A 17 -27.90 19.73 5.10
C VAL A 17 -28.16 18.22 5.08
N GLY A 18 -27.53 17.39 4.25
CA GLY A 18 -26.37 17.61 3.40
C GLY A 18 -26.23 16.49 2.37
N PHE A 19 -25.92 16.92 1.15
CA PHE A 19 -25.50 16.12 0.03
C PHE A 19 -24.08 15.60 0.32
N VAL A 20 -23.91 14.52 1.07
CA VAL A 20 -22.61 13.86 1.18
C VAL A 20 -22.51 12.85 0.05
N ALA A 21 -22.12 13.36 -1.13
CA ALA A 21 -21.61 12.52 -2.20
C ALA A 21 -20.33 11.85 -1.68
N SER A 22 -20.46 10.59 -1.27
CA SER A 22 -19.35 9.72 -0.90
C SER A 22 -18.56 9.32 -2.16
N ALA A 23 -17.81 10.28 -2.70
CA ALA A 23 -16.82 10.07 -3.77
C ALA A 23 -15.41 10.07 -3.17
N THR A 24 -15.06 8.98 -2.49
CA THR A 24 -13.72 8.72 -1.94
C THR A 24 -13.56 7.19 -1.91
N TRP A 25 -12.62 6.51 -2.57
CA TRP A 25 -11.36 6.88 -3.20
C TRP A 25 -11.07 5.91 -4.34
N ALA A 26 -10.79 6.40 -5.55
CA ALA A 26 -10.04 5.61 -6.51
C ALA A 26 -8.57 5.63 -6.06
N GLN A 27 -8.13 4.62 -5.31
CA GLN A 27 -6.71 4.42 -5.02
C GLN A 27 -6.00 4.05 -6.34
N THR A 28 -5.49 5.05 -7.05
CA THR A 28 -4.53 4.80 -8.13
C THR A 28 -3.27 4.23 -7.51
N SER A 29 -3.04 2.92 -7.66
CA SER A 29 -1.73 2.33 -7.41
C SER A 29 -0.75 3.07 -8.32
N GLN A 30 0.12 3.89 -7.74
CA GLN A 30 1.19 4.57 -8.47
C GLN A 30 2.23 3.52 -8.88
N ARG A 31 1.93 2.79 -9.95
CA ARG A 31 2.82 1.78 -10.51
C ARG A 31 3.90 2.51 -11.31
N THR A 32 5.16 2.34 -10.90
CA THR A 32 6.31 2.91 -11.61
C THR A 32 6.34 2.46 -13.07
N ARG A 33 6.65 3.38 -13.98
CA ARG A 33 6.77 3.10 -15.41
C ARG A 33 8.15 3.47 -15.91
N ILE A 34 8.90 2.48 -16.36
CA ILE A 34 10.25 2.64 -16.89
C ILE A 34 10.19 2.63 -18.42
N GLN A 35 10.50 3.77 -19.02
CA GLN A 35 10.35 3.98 -20.47
C GLN A 35 11.62 3.60 -21.27
N GLY A 36 12.79 3.60 -20.64
CA GLY A 36 14.08 3.31 -21.26
C GLY A 36 14.69 1.97 -20.82
N ASN A 37 15.92 1.74 -21.24
CA ASN A 37 16.71 0.61 -20.77
C ASN A 37 17.04 0.77 -19.28
N THR A 38 17.14 -0.34 -18.57
CA THR A 38 17.44 -0.39 -17.13
C THR A 38 18.62 -1.28 -16.91
N GLU A 39 19.60 -0.79 -16.18
CA GLU A 39 20.68 -1.60 -15.66
C GLU A 39 20.72 -1.47 -14.14
N ILE A 40 20.76 -2.62 -13.45
CA ILE A 40 20.90 -2.69 -12.01
C ILE A 40 22.12 -3.52 -11.68
N ASN A 41 23.07 -2.92 -10.96
CA ASN A 41 24.21 -3.59 -10.38
C ASN A 41 24.11 -3.42 -8.87
N ALA A 42 23.68 -4.48 -8.15
CA ALA A 42 23.45 -4.40 -6.72
C ALA A 42 24.25 -5.47 -5.99
N THR A 43 25.05 -5.06 -5.01
CA THR A 43 25.77 -5.96 -4.12
C THR A 43 25.28 -5.76 -2.70
N THR A 44 25.03 -6.84 -1.97
CA THR A 44 24.58 -6.78 -0.57
C THR A 44 25.21 -7.91 0.22
N GLU A 45 25.71 -7.61 1.41
CA GLU A 45 26.33 -8.64 2.24
C GLU A 45 25.29 -9.34 3.11
N ASN A 46 24.90 -8.75 4.24
CA ASN A 46 23.92 -9.33 5.14
C ASN A 46 22.67 -8.45 5.16
N MET A 47 21.51 -8.98 4.80
CA MET A 47 20.24 -8.26 4.81
C MET A 47 19.24 -9.03 5.64
N THR A 48 18.79 -8.45 6.76
CA THR A 48 17.84 -9.09 7.66
C THR A 48 16.59 -8.23 7.81
N ALA A 49 15.43 -8.75 7.39
CA ALA A 49 14.13 -8.11 7.61
C ALA A 49 13.34 -8.96 8.59
N ILE A 50 13.06 -8.42 9.78
CA ILE A 50 12.22 -9.09 10.77
C ILE A 50 10.97 -8.24 10.97
N ALA A 51 9.80 -8.87 10.88
CA ALA A 51 8.54 -8.24 11.23
C ALA A 51 7.85 -9.05 12.32
N THR A 52 7.20 -8.45 13.30
CA THR A 52 6.37 -9.19 14.28
C THR A 52 5.02 -8.48 14.52
N GLY A 53 4.04 -9.05 15.24
CA GLY A 53 2.78 -8.37 15.64
C GLY A 53 1.49 -8.87 14.97
N GLU A 54 0.51 -8.01 14.65
CA GLU A 54 -0.62 -8.35 13.75
C GLU A 54 -0.49 -7.56 12.42
N ASN A 55 -0.99 -8.04 11.27
CA ASN A 55 -0.94 -7.39 9.94
C ASN A 55 0.46 -6.94 9.48
N ASN A 56 1.49 -7.78 9.62
CA ASN A 56 2.86 -7.37 9.30
C ASN A 56 3.33 -7.92 7.95
N VAL A 57 4.36 -7.28 7.39
CA VAL A 57 5.01 -7.78 6.19
C VAL A 57 6.52 -7.54 6.25
N ALA A 58 7.32 -8.59 6.29
CA ALA A 58 8.77 -8.50 6.15
C ALA A 58 9.15 -8.51 4.66
N LYS A 59 10.00 -7.57 4.21
CA LYS A 59 10.39 -7.48 2.78
C LYS A 59 11.89 -7.25 2.65
N ASN A 60 12.57 -8.16 1.95
CA ASN A 60 13.93 -7.95 1.46
C ASN A 60 13.90 -7.90 -0.06
N ARG A 61 14.30 -6.78 -0.66
CA ARG A 61 14.34 -6.64 -2.12
C ARG A 61 15.70 -6.10 -2.54
N VAL A 62 16.44 -6.89 -3.32
CA VAL A 62 17.76 -6.52 -3.84
C VAL A 62 17.71 -6.58 -5.35
N GLY A 63 17.99 -5.44 -5.99
CA GLY A 63 18.04 -5.32 -7.44
C GLY A 63 16.75 -5.73 -8.13
N VAL A 64 15.64 -5.10 -7.74
CA VAL A 64 14.30 -5.45 -8.23
C VAL A 64 13.70 -4.28 -8.99
N VAL A 65 13.14 -4.56 -10.16
CA VAL A 65 12.29 -3.63 -10.91
C VAL A 65 10.84 -3.94 -10.57
N GLN A 66 10.08 -2.93 -10.14
CA GLN A 66 8.64 -3.07 -9.92
C GLN A 66 7.90 -2.12 -10.86
N GLY A 67 6.84 -2.62 -11.47
CA GLY A 67 5.98 -1.84 -12.36
C GLY A 67 6.13 -2.17 -13.84
N GLU A 68 5.67 -1.27 -14.71
CA GLU A 68 5.74 -1.45 -16.15
C GLU A 68 7.14 -1.10 -16.66
N LYS A 69 7.71 -1.93 -17.53
CA LYS A 69 8.97 -1.64 -18.22
C LYS A 69 8.85 -1.87 -19.72
N ARG A 70 9.38 -0.94 -20.53
CA ARG A 70 9.37 -1.04 -22.00
C ARG A 70 10.75 -1.31 -22.62
N GLY A 71 11.85 -0.90 -21.96
CA GLY A 71 13.20 -1.13 -22.46
C GLY A 71 13.80 -2.48 -22.05
N ASN A 72 15.05 -2.71 -22.46
CA ASN A 72 15.85 -3.86 -22.02
C ASN A 72 16.20 -3.70 -20.53
N THR A 73 16.24 -4.80 -19.80
CA THR A 73 16.53 -4.81 -18.36
C THR A 73 17.67 -5.78 -18.10
N ARG A 74 18.79 -5.26 -17.63
CA ARG A 74 19.92 -6.05 -17.15
C ARG A 74 20.01 -5.89 -15.64
N ILE A 75 20.05 -7.01 -14.92
CA ILE A 75 20.11 -7.00 -13.47
C ILE A 75 21.24 -7.97 -13.07
N ASN A 76 22.32 -7.42 -12.53
CA ASN A 76 23.42 -8.17 -11.96
C ASN A 76 23.39 -7.95 -10.44
N VAL A 77 23.16 -9.03 -9.70
CA VAL A 77 23.00 -8.97 -8.24
C VAL A 77 23.95 -9.95 -7.57
N VAL A 78 24.67 -9.48 -6.56
CA VAL A 78 25.56 -10.30 -5.73
C VAL A 78 25.13 -10.17 -4.28
N THR A 79 24.68 -11.26 -3.67
CA THR A 79 24.19 -11.27 -2.28
C THR A 79 24.90 -12.33 -1.46
N LYS A 80 25.26 -12.03 -0.19
CA LYS A 80 25.77 -13.06 0.74
C LYS A 80 24.64 -13.70 1.55
N ASN A 81 24.25 -13.13 2.68
CA ASN A 81 23.19 -13.68 3.54
C ASN A 81 21.95 -12.79 3.51
N ILE A 82 20.78 -13.37 3.24
CA ILE A 82 19.50 -12.65 3.31
C ILE A 82 18.53 -13.44 4.20
N THR A 83 18.07 -12.80 5.26
CA THR A 83 17.17 -13.38 6.26
C THR A 83 15.90 -12.56 6.33
N THR A 84 14.75 -13.15 6.02
CA THR A 84 13.46 -12.46 6.12
C THR A 84 12.57 -13.25 7.07
N ILE A 85 12.22 -12.68 8.22
CA ILE A 85 11.44 -13.34 9.27
C ILE A 85 10.21 -12.49 9.56
N THR A 86 9.08 -13.13 9.80
CA THR A 86 7.83 -12.45 10.15
C THR A 86 7.09 -13.26 11.25
N SER A 87 6.50 -12.69 12.32
CA SER A 87 5.87 -13.47 13.42
C SER A 87 4.69 -12.80 14.18
N GLY A 88 3.59 -13.53 14.48
CA GLY A 88 2.27 -13.02 14.96
C GLY A 88 1.11 -13.19 13.93
N ARG A 89 -0.02 -12.43 13.95
CA ARG A 89 -1.24 -12.71 13.11
C ARG A 89 -1.36 -11.83 11.84
N ASN A 90 -1.86 -12.30 10.69
CA ASN A 90 -1.84 -11.59 9.38
C ASN A 90 -0.43 -11.18 8.93
N LYS A 91 0.35 -12.11 8.40
CA LYS A 91 1.79 -11.90 8.19
C LYS A 91 2.23 -12.27 6.82
N LYS A 92 3.14 -11.49 6.26
CA LYS A 92 3.73 -11.74 4.95
C LYS A 92 5.24 -11.59 5.04
N ALA A 93 5.96 -12.33 4.24
CA ALA A 93 7.41 -12.26 4.16
C ALA A 93 7.77 -12.43 2.69
N CYS A 94 8.51 -11.48 2.12
CA CYS A 94 8.92 -11.55 0.73
C CYS A 94 10.39 -11.21 0.59
N THR A 95 11.10 -12.10 -0.09
CA THR A 95 12.47 -11.87 -0.50
C THR A 95 12.51 -11.89 -2.03
N ASN A 96 12.94 -10.80 -2.65
CA ASN A 96 13.13 -10.71 -4.09
C ASN A 96 14.58 -10.30 -4.37
N ILE A 97 15.32 -11.15 -5.09
CA ILE A 97 16.72 -10.91 -5.42
C ILE A 97 16.84 -11.02 -6.94
N GLY A 98 17.16 -9.90 -7.59
CA GLY A 98 17.38 -9.85 -9.02
C GLY A 98 16.14 -10.20 -9.83
N GLY A 99 15.40 -9.19 -10.29
CA GLY A 99 14.30 -9.47 -11.22
C GLY A 99 13.26 -8.38 -11.35
N ILE A 100 12.28 -8.63 -12.19
CA ILE A 100 11.10 -7.77 -12.35
C ILE A 100 9.96 -8.40 -11.56
N VAL A 101 9.39 -7.69 -10.60
CA VAL A 101 8.29 -8.17 -9.76
C VAL A 101 7.01 -7.41 -10.05
N SER A 102 5.90 -8.13 -10.15
CA SER A 102 4.56 -7.56 -10.34
C SER A 102 3.76 -7.48 -9.04
N ASP A 103 4.17 -8.23 -8.01
CA ASP A 103 3.50 -8.32 -6.71
C ASP A 103 4.10 -7.32 -5.72
N GLU A 104 3.22 -6.65 -5.00
CA GLU A 104 3.58 -5.74 -3.91
C GLU A 104 3.83 -6.48 -2.60
N CYS A 105 3.84 -7.81 -2.51
CA CYS A 105 3.93 -8.53 -1.24
C CYS A 105 2.89 -7.95 -0.26
N LYS A 106 1.64 -8.04 -0.69
CA LYS A 106 0.49 -7.38 -0.06
C LYS A 106 -0.28 -8.31 0.78
#